data_AF-A0A2V5UZX6-F1
#
_entry.id   AF-A0A2V5UZX6-F1
#
_cell.length_a   1.000
_cell.length_b   1.000
_cell.length_c   1.000
_cell.angle_alpha   90.00
_cell.angle_beta   90.00
_cell.angle_gamma   90.00
#
_symmetry.space_group_name_H-M   'P 1'
#
loop_
_entity.id
_entity.type
_entity.pdbx_description
1 polymer ?
#
loop_
_entity_poly.entity_id
_entity_poly.type
_entity_poly.pdbx_seq_one_letter_code
_entity_poly.pdbx_strand_id
1 'polypeptide(L)'
;MVDGFREQLYAKQFDGFWKQHWVHPTWFTDAQLSYSLIFTPPVEAAPVPGYSKGGKEVVGKEKEAPPTVAYSMPCWKTILNNSTITVGVNNVFGEDPPKSFGFEFGNSVGYPGSLYDDLGRFWYVRLIKKF
;
A
#
# COMPACT_ATOMS: atom_id res chain seq x y z
N MET A 1 -18.31 -7.00 -11.68
CA MET A 1 -19.11 -7.91 -12.53
C MET A 1 -18.15 -8.95 -13.10
N VAL A 2 -18.44 -10.24 -12.93
CA VAL A 2 -17.53 -11.31 -13.41
C VAL A 2 -17.81 -11.66 -14.88
N ASP A 3 -18.99 -11.31 -15.38
CA ASP A 3 -19.39 -11.48 -16.77
C ASP A 3 -19.44 -10.12 -17.49
N GLY A 4 -19.11 -10.12 -18.78
CA GLY A 4 -19.26 -8.96 -19.65
C GLY A 4 -20.75 -8.64 -19.89
N PHE A 5 -21.03 -7.58 -20.63
CA PHE A 5 -22.40 -7.24 -20.98
C PHE A 5 -22.56 -6.97 -22.47
N ARG A 6 -23.79 -7.19 -22.94
CA ARG A 6 -24.21 -6.87 -24.30
C ARG A 6 -24.73 -5.46 -24.31
N GLU A 7 -24.10 -4.59 -25.10
CA GLU A 7 -24.68 -3.29 -25.41
C GLU A 7 -25.38 -3.34 -26.77
N GLN A 8 -26.54 -2.69 -26.86
CA GLN A 8 -27.25 -2.50 -28.11
C GLN A 8 -26.69 -1.25 -28.79
N LEU A 9 -26.30 -1.36 -30.05
CA LEU A 9 -25.76 -0.22 -30.81
C LEU A 9 -26.88 0.58 -31.52
N TYR A 10 -28.02 -0.05 -31.79
CA TYR A 10 -29.13 0.56 -32.54
C TYR A 10 -30.50 0.18 -31.95
N ALA A 11 -31.45 1.13 -31.94
CA ALA A 11 -32.82 0.95 -31.45
C ALA A 11 -33.77 0.25 -32.40
N LYS A 12 -33.45 0.22 -33.71
CA LYS A 12 -34.40 -0.19 -34.75
C LYS A 12 -34.61 -1.70 -34.76
N GLN A 13 -35.36 -2.19 -33.78
CA GLN A 13 -35.82 -3.58 -33.75
C GLN A 13 -36.76 -3.92 -34.92
N PHE A 14 -37.35 -2.91 -35.57
CA PHE A 14 -38.37 -3.04 -36.60
C PHE A 14 -37.87 -2.93 -38.05
N ASP A 15 -36.65 -2.43 -38.29
CA ASP A 15 -36.13 -2.13 -39.65
C ASP A 15 -35.03 -3.12 -40.10
N GLY A 16 -34.92 -4.26 -39.41
CA GLY A 16 -34.00 -5.36 -39.75
C GLY A 16 -32.53 -5.18 -39.34
N PHE A 17 -32.12 -4.01 -38.85
CA PHE A 17 -30.74 -3.75 -38.42
C PHE A 17 -30.56 -3.94 -36.91
N TRP A 18 -30.35 -5.19 -36.49
CA TRP A 18 -29.86 -5.53 -35.16
C TRP A 18 -28.34 -5.64 -35.16
N LYS A 19 -27.66 -4.74 -34.44
CA LYS A 19 -26.21 -4.87 -34.18
C LYS A 19 -25.97 -4.76 -32.68
N GLN A 20 -25.41 -5.82 -32.12
CA GLN A 20 -25.08 -5.92 -30.70
C GLN A 20 -23.57 -5.98 -30.56
N HIS A 21 -23.02 -5.22 -29.62
CA HIS A 21 -21.60 -5.28 -29.27
C HIS A 21 -21.43 -5.96 -27.92
N TRP A 22 -20.44 -6.84 -27.83
CA TRP A 22 -20.07 -7.48 -26.57
C TRP A 22 -18.94 -6.69 -25.94
N VAL A 23 -19.19 -6.12 -24.77
CA VAL A 23 -18.17 -5.46 -23.96
C VAL A 23 -17.54 -6.52 -23.06
N HIS A 24 -16.27 -6.82 -23.30
CA HIS A 24 -15.54 -7.78 -22.48
C HIS A 24 -15.29 -7.21 -21.07
N PRO A 25 -15.31 -8.04 -20.02
CA PRO A 25 -14.87 -7.61 -18.71
C PRO A 25 -13.34 -7.43 -18.72
N THR A 26 -12.85 -6.36 -18.10
CA THR A 26 -11.41 -6.11 -17.91
C THR A 26 -11.11 -6.08 -16.42
N TRP A 27 -10.00 -6.69 -16.01
CA TRP A 27 -9.61 -6.80 -14.62
C TRP A 27 -8.38 -5.95 -14.35
N PHE A 28 -8.56 -4.85 -13.64
CA PHE A 28 -7.43 -4.04 -13.20
C PHE A 28 -6.81 -4.62 -11.94
N THR A 29 -5.48 -4.78 -11.98
CA THR A 29 -4.70 -5.22 -10.83
C THR A 29 -4.01 -4.02 -10.21
N ASP A 30 -4.36 -3.74 -8.96
CA ASP A 30 -3.72 -2.72 -8.15
C ASP A 30 -2.77 -3.39 -7.16
N ALA A 31 -1.61 -2.76 -6.93
CA ALA A 31 -0.63 -3.25 -5.98
C ALA A 31 -0.25 -2.14 -5.00
N GLN A 32 -0.20 -2.48 -3.72
CA GLN A 32 0.24 -1.56 -2.67
C GLN A 32 1.17 -2.29 -1.70
N LEU A 33 2.29 -1.66 -1.40
CA LEU A 33 3.24 -2.11 -0.39
C LEU A 33 3.35 -1.05 0.70
N SER A 34 3.22 -1.47 1.96
CA SER A 34 3.36 -0.61 3.13
C SER A 34 4.44 -1.16 4.05
N TYR A 35 5.32 -0.28 4.52
CA TYR A 35 6.40 -0.63 5.43
C TYR A 35 6.45 0.36 6.60
N SER A 36 6.39 -0.18 7.82
CA SER A 36 6.47 0.60 9.05
C SER A 36 7.86 0.48 9.66
N LEU A 37 8.52 1.62 9.81
CA LEU A 37 9.82 1.74 10.45
C LEU A 37 9.61 1.90 11.97
N ILE A 38 9.86 0.84 12.71
CA ILE A 38 9.84 0.84 14.17
C ILE A 38 11.28 0.60 14.65
N PHE A 39 11.89 1.63 15.21
CA PHE A 39 13.19 1.52 15.87
C PHE A 39 12.95 1.38 17.37
N THR A 40 13.03 0.15 17.87
CA THR A 40 13.12 -0.08 19.31
C THR A 40 14.52 0.36 19.78
N PRO A 41 14.64 1.16 20.85
CA PRO A 41 15.94 1.33 21.49
C PRO A 41 16.49 -0.06 21.87
N PRO A 42 17.81 -0.32 21.77
CA PRO A 42 18.38 -1.48 22.41
C PRO A 42 18.08 -1.35 23.90
N VAL A 43 17.12 -2.14 24.39
CA VAL A 43 16.94 -2.35 25.81
C VAL A 43 18.20 -3.10 26.21
N GLU A 44 19.14 -2.40 26.83
CA GLU A 44 20.18 -3.08 27.60
C GLU A 44 19.45 -4.09 28.47
N ALA A 45 19.73 -5.38 28.27
CA ALA A 45 19.28 -6.42 29.17
C ALA A 45 19.80 -6.02 30.54
N ALA A 46 18.93 -5.46 31.38
CA ALA A 46 19.26 -5.19 32.76
C ALA A 46 19.79 -6.51 33.32
N PRO A 47 21.04 -6.56 33.83
CA PRO A 47 21.57 -7.80 34.38
C PRO A 47 20.64 -8.18 35.53
N VAL A 48 19.86 -9.25 35.34
CA VAL A 48 19.00 -9.79 36.38
C VAL A 48 19.92 -10.14 37.56
N PRO A 49 19.83 -9.46 38.71
CA PRO A 49 20.67 -9.75 39.85
C PRO A 49 20.13 -11.03 40.49
N GLY A 50 20.61 -12.17 40.02
CA GLY A 50 20.00 -13.45 40.35
C GLY A 50 20.78 -14.66 39.88
N TYR A 51 22.10 -14.67 40.07
CA TYR A 51 22.87 -15.92 40.15
C TYR A 51 23.77 -15.88 41.38
N SER A 52 23.16 -16.17 42.54
CA SER A 52 23.89 -16.49 43.76
C SER A 52 24.54 -17.87 43.61
N LYS A 53 25.86 -17.90 43.36
CA LYS A 53 26.68 -19.05 43.74
C LYS A 53 28.10 -18.62 44.11
N GLY A 54 28.28 -18.43 45.42
CA GLY A 54 29.50 -18.83 46.13
C GLY A 54 30.76 -17.98 45.99
N GLY A 55 30.96 -17.08 46.97
CA GLY A 55 32.21 -16.99 47.74
C GLY A 55 33.41 -16.23 47.14
N LYS A 56 33.53 -14.93 47.46
CA LYS A 56 34.71 -14.33 48.13
C LYS A 56 34.48 -12.83 48.36
N GLU A 57 34.75 -12.39 49.57
CA GLU A 57 34.79 -10.99 49.96
C GLU A 57 35.89 -10.24 49.21
N VAL A 58 35.56 -9.09 48.63
CA VAL A 58 36.51 -8.01 48.40
C VAL A 58 35.83 -6.70 48.80
N VAL A 59 36.29 -6.17 49.93
CA VAL A 59 36.03 -4.81 50.42
C VAL A 59 36.59 -3.80 49.41
N GLY A 60 35.80 -2.78 49.07
CA GLY A 60 36.34 -1.47 48.69
C GLY A 60 36.02 -0.98 47.28
N LYS A 61 35.54 0.27 47.26
CA LYS A 61 35.29 1.21 46.16
C LYS A 61 33.97 1.05 45.42
N GLU A 62 33.12 2.06 45.68
CA GLU A 62 32.23 2.70 44.72
C GLU A 62 32.85 2.63 43.31
N LYS A 63 32.45 1.61 42.56
CA LYS A 63 32.67 1.57 41.12
C LYS A 63 31.48 2.27 40.52
N GLU A 64 31.76 3.51 40.12
CA GLU A 64 31.14 4.24 39.02
C GLU A 64 29.98 3.49 38.39
N ALA A 65 28.79 4.10 38.50
CA ALA A 65 27.68 3.82 37.61
C ALA A 65 28.25 3.56 36.21
N PRO A 66 27.92 2.42 35.56
CA PRO A 66 28.33 2.24 34.18
C PRO A 66 27.89 3.50 33.45
N PRO A 67 28.75 4.10 32.61
CA PRO A 67 28.33 5.25 31.84
C PRO A 67 27.03 4.82 31.22
N THR A 68 25.95 5.52 31.56
CA THR A 68 24.72 5.48 30.78
C THR A 68 25.22 5.96 29.43
N VAL A 69 25.68 5.03 28.61
CA VAL A 69 25.90 5.24 27.20
C VAL A 69 24.50 5.59 26.79
N ALA A 70 24.23 6.90 26.75
CA ALA A 70 23.10 7.44 26.09
C ALA A 70 23.30 6.92 24.67
N TYR A 71 22.76 5.74 24.40
CA TYR A 71 22.67 5.17 23.08
C TYR A 71 21.63 6.04 22.41
N SER A 72 22.00 7.29 22.18
CA SER A 72 21.22 8.27 21.47
C SER A 72 21.12 7.64 20.10
N MET A 73 19.93 7.14 19.79
CA MET A 73 19.66 6.67 18.45
C MET A 73 20.13 7.76 17.49
N PRO A 74 20.95 7.42 16.47
CA PRO A 74 21.37 8.37 15.46
C PRO A 74 20.19 9.25 15.03
N CYS A 75 20.38 10.57 14.89
CA CYS A 75 19.27 11.52 14.66
C CYS A 75 18.32 11.07 13.53
N TRP A 76 18.84 10.43 12.48
CA TRP A 76 18.04 9.89 11.37
C TRP A 76 17.14 8.73 11.79
N LYS A 77 17.55 7.86 12.72
CA LYS A 77 16.71 6.81 13.30
C LYS A 77 15.61 7.40 14.15
N THR A 78 15.89 8.47 14.92
CA THR A 78 14.87 9.19 15.70
C THR A 78 13.83 9.87 14.80
N ILE A 79 14.28 10.49 13.69
CA ILE A 79 13.41 11.12 12.69
C ILE A 79 12.58 10.09 11.92
N LEU A 80 13.12 8.91 11.62
CA LEU A 80 12.41 7.86 10.87
C LEU A 80 11.60 6.91 11.77
N ASN A 81 11.74 7.00 13.10
CA ASN A 81 11.00 6.15 14.03
C ASN A 81 9.50 6.40 13.95
N ASN A 82 8.69 5.36 13.99
CA ASN A 82 7.23 5.44 13.87
C ASN A 82 6.76 6.07 12.54
N SER A 83 7.59 6.03 11.50
CA SER A 83 7.20 6.42 10.14
C SER A 83 6.71 5.21 9.37
N THR A 84 5.57 5.32 8.71
CA THR A 84 5.06 4.32 7.78
C THR A 84 5.10 4.88 6.36
N ILE A 85 5.84 4.20 5.49
CA ILE A 85 5.95 4.52 4.07
C ILE A 85 5.07 3.54 3.32
N THR A 86 4.23 4.04 2.42
CA THR A 86 3.38 3.24 1.57
C THR A 86 3.60 3.67 0.13
N VAL A 87 3.86 2.72 -0.75
CA VAL A 87 3.96 2.93 -2.18
C VAL A 87 2.89 2.07 -2.83
N GLY A 88 2.10 2.65 -3.72
CA GLY A 88 1.11 1.91 -4.48
C GLY A 88 1.14 2.28 -5.96
N VAL A 89 0.66 1.35 -6.76
CA VAL A 89 0.38 1.56 -8.16
C VAL A 89 -1.01 1.01 -8.47
N ASN A 90 -1.83 1.83 -9.09
CA ASN A 90 -3.10 1.43 -9.67
C ASN A 90 -2.86 1.03 -11.12
N ASN A 91 -3.56 0.00 -11.59
CA ASN A 91 -3.43 -0.58 -12.92
C ASN A 91 -1.97 -0.91 -13.28
N VAL A 92 -1.39 -1.88 -12.57
CA VAL A 92 0.02 -2.33 -12.73
C VAL A 92 0.36 -2.62 -14.20
N PHE A 93 -0.55 -3.30 -14.89
CA PHE A 93 -0.36 -3.73 -16.28
C PHE A 93 -0.63 -2.63 -17.30
N GLY A 94 -1.23 -1.51 -16.89
CA GLY A 94 -1.56 -0.39 -17.79
C GLY A 94 -2.59 -0.81 -18.85
N GLU A 95 -3.55 -1.64 -18.48
CA GLU A 95 -4.62 -2.04 -19.38
C GLU A 95 -5.59 -0.88 -19.59
N ASP A 96 -6.05 -0.71 -20.82
CA ASP A 96 -7.08 0.26 -21.15
C ASP A 96 -8.48 -0.30 -20.81
N PRO A 97 -9.43 0.56 -20.40
CA PRO A 97 -10.80 0.13 -20.18
C PRO A 97 -11.43 -0.42 -21.46
N PRO A 98 -12.37 -1.37 -21.33
CA PRO A 98 -12.95 -2.04 -22.50
C PRO A 98 -13.73 -1.04 -23.35
N LYS A 99 -13.67 -1.21 -24.68
CA LYS A 99 -14.39 -0.31 -25.59
C LYS A 99 -15.90 -0.50 -25.47
N SER A 100 -16.59 0.62 -25.27
CA SER A 100 -18.05 0.72 -25.28
C SER A 100 -18.46 1.86 -26.21
N PHE A 101 -19.42 1.57 -27.07
CA PHE A 101 -19.96 2.49 -28.05
C PHE A 101 -21.29 3.09 -27.61
N GLY A 102 -21.99 2.53 -26.62
CA GLY A 102 -23.30 3.03 -26.20
C GLY A 102 -24.39 2.88 -27.29
N PHE A 103 -25.57 3.46 -27.04
CA PHE A 103 -26.75 3.30 -27.90
C PHE A 103 -26.92 4.50 -28.86
N GLU A 104 -27.11 4.21 -30.15
CA GLU A 104 -27.39 5.16 -31.26
C GLU A 104 -26.37 6.30 -31.46
N PHE A 105 -26.35 7.29 -30.57
CA PHE A 105 -25.56 8.53 -30.68
C PHE A 105 -24.22 8.50 -29.96
N GLY A 106 -23.84 7.32 -29.48
CA GLY A 106 -22.47 7.07 -29.06
C GLY A 106 -22.19 7.39 -27.60
N ASN A 107 -21.33 6.57 -27.01
CA ASN A 107 -20.58 6.85 -25.81
C ASN A 107 -19.37 7.72 -26.21
N SER A 108 -19.45 9.03 -25.97
CA SER A 108 -18.37 9.97 -26.31
C SER A 108 -17.06 9.69 -25.56
N VAL A 109 -17.12 8.94 -24.47
CA VAL A 109 -15.95 8.57 -23.65
C VAL A 109 -15.28 7.30 -24.18
N GLY A 110 -16.00 6.48 -24.96
CA GLY A 110 -15.45 5.29 -25.63
C GLY A 110 -15.26 4.06 -24.73
N TYR A 111 -15.59 4.17 -23.44
CA TYR A 111 -15.60 3.08 -22.46
C TYR A 111 -16.74 3.27 -21.44
N PRO A 112 -17.20 2.22 -20.73
CA PRO A 112 -18.31 2.33 -19.80
C PRO A 112 -17.90 3.12 -18.54
N GLY A 113 -18.11 4.44 -18.54
CA GLY A 113 -17.70 5.34 -17.46
C GLY A 113 -18.41 5.13 -16.11
N SER A 114 -19.49 4.34 -16.07
CA SER A 114 -20.12 3.92 -14.81
C SER A 114 -19.40 2.75 -14.13
N LEU A 115 -18.54 2.04 -14.87
CA LEU A 115 -17.86 0.83 -14.40
C LEU A 115 -16.34 0.97 -14.37
N TYR A 116 -15.79 1.83 -15.23
CA TYR A 116 -14.35 2.03 -15.39
C TYR A 116 -14.00 3.51 -15.42
N ASP A 117 -12.74 3.81 -15.15
CA ASP A 117 -12.18 5.17 -15.08
C ASP A 117 -11.04 5.34 -16.09
N ASP A 118 -10.73 6.57 -16.50
CA ASP A 118 -9.66 6.90 -17.46
C ASP A 118 -8.29 7.16 -16.81
N LEU A 119 -8.21 7.15 -15.49
CA LEU A 119 -6.96 7.40 -14.74
C LEU A 119 -5.77 6.53 -15.18
N GLY A 120 -6.03 5.34 -15.73
CA GLY A 120 -4.99 4.45 -16.24
C GLY A 120 -4.01 4.02 -15.15
N ARG A 121 -2.72 3.90 -15.50
CA ARG A 121 -1.66 3.53 -14.55
C ARG A 121 -1.22 4.71 -13.71
N PHE A 122 -1.48 4.65 -12.41
CA PHE A 122 -1.20 5.73 -11.48
C PHE A 122 -0.33 5.26 -10.30
N TRP A 123 0.82 5.91 -10.09
CA TRP A 123 1.70 5.63 -8.95
C TRP A 123 1.52 6.68 -7.85
N TYR A 124 1.49 6.24 -6.60
CA TYR A 124 1.43 7.13 -5.44
C TYR A 124 2.35 6.69 -4.31
N VAL A 125 2.80 7.68 -3.54
CA VAL A 125 3.59 7.48 -2.33
C VAL A 125 2.90 8.21 -1.19
N ARG A 126 2.77 7.53 -0.05
CA ARG A 126 2.21 8.07 1.19
C ARG A 126 3.20 7.87 2.32
N LEU A 127 3.46 8.95 3.07
CA LEU A 127 4.24 8.93 4.30
C LEU A 127 3.33 9.31 5.47
N ILE A 128 3.24 8.44 6.48
CA ILE A 128 2.54 8.72 7.73
C ILE A 128 3.57 8.73 8.86
N LYS A 129 3.65 9.84 9.59
CA LYS A 129 4.50 9.98 10.79
C LYS A 129 3.61 10.00 12.02
N LYS A 130 3.85 9.09 12.96
CA LYS A 130 3.25 9.18 14.30
C LYS A 130 4.22 9.95 15.21
N PHE A 131 3.71 11.00 15.84
CA PHE A 131 4.42 11.82 16.84
C PHE A 131 4.26 11.22 18.23
#